data_AF-A0A1I5IUJ6-F1
#
_entry.id   AF-A0A1I5IUJ6-F1
#
_cell.length_a   1.000
_cell.length_b   1.000
_cell.length_c   1.000
_cell.angle_alpha   90.00
_cell.angle_beta   90.00
_cell.angle_gamma   90.00
#
_symmetry.space_group_name_H-M   'P 1'
#
loop_
_entity.id
_entity.type
_entity.pdbx_description
1 polymer ?
#
loop_
_entity_poly.entity_id
_entity_poly.type
_entity_poly.pdbx_seq_one_letter_code
_entity_poly.pdbx_strand_id
1 'polypeptide(L)'
;MKTSKSTSYSRLALLLKYDWLTNKRTYLTALFGLMGLIILVYQVVLYSNNGYLTFGTGYSHGIFISGYFILCLLWLGQSFLALRNPQNAKTYLMLPASTAEKYLTELLIKMIGLFVIYPVIFWIGANVGLGLFQVFGTLLFKNVTLDFIGIWDWKEFWLIQNFGEQLLFIQLILLGLFALIPSLMWAGSLIFKKYNFLWMPIVLVLAWLGLSATTIALSWIMRPGLLRVNGELSFQMLNFDQPQIFPETPLLIGMSVLWIWLAVILSYVVAYFKLTEKQV
;
A
#
# COMPACT_ATOMS: atom_id res chain seq x y z
N MET A 1 -6.96 -33.15 14.91
CA MET A 1 -8.30 -32.69 14.47
C MET A 1 -8.24 -32.48 12.96
N LYS A 2 -9.07 -33.17 12.16
CA LYS A 2 -9.00 -33.07 10.69
C LYS A 2 -9.47 -31.68 10.26
N THR A 3 -8.56 -30.84 9.78
CA THR A 3 -8.95 -29.62 9.05
C THR A 3 -9.59 -30.05 7.73
N SER A 4 -10.77 -29.51 7.41
CA SER A 4 -11.40 -29.80 6.12
C SER A 4 -10.57 -29.14 5.02
N LYS A 5 -10.16 -29.92 4.01
CA LYS A 5 -9.44 -29.38 2.84
C LYS A 5 -10.30 -28.47 1.96
N SER A 6 -11.64 -28.58 2.04
CA SER A 6 -12.56 -27.75 1.27
C SER A 6 -12.84 -26.40 1.93
N THR A 7 -12.98 -25.36 1.12
CA THR A 7 -13.45 -24.03 1.52
C THR A 7 -14.98 -24.02 1.60
N SER A 8 -15.54 -23.36 2.62
CA SER A 8 -16.98 -23.18 2.81
C SER A 8 -17.29 -21.72 3.15
N TYR A 9 -18.22 -21.13 2.38
CA TYR A 9 -18.66 -19.75 2.58
C TYR A 9 -19.30 -19.52 3.95
N SER A 10 -20.04 -20.50 4.48
CA SER A 10 -20.67 -20.40 5.81
C SER A 10 -19.62 -20.26 6.92
N ARG A 11 -18.56 -21.08 6.88
CA ARG A 11 -17.45 -20.98 7.84
C ARG A 11 -16.69 -19.66 7.69
N LEU A 12 -16.44 -19.22 6.46
CA LEU A 12 -15.78 -17.94 6.20
C LEU A 12 -16.58 -16.76 6.77
N ALA A 13 -17.90 -16.74 6.60
CA ALA A 13 -18.76 -15.70 7.20
C ALA A 13 -18.73 -15.73 8.74
N LEU A 14 -18.72 -16.93 9.33
CA LEU A 14 -18.58 -17.10 10.78
C LEU A 14 -17.20 -16.62 11.28
N LEU A 15 -16.13 -16.85 10.54
CA LEU A 15 -14.79 -16.33 10.86
C LEU A 15 -14.72 -14.81 10.78
N LEU A 16 -15.31 -14.21 9.75
CA LEU A 16 -15.40 -12.74 9.63
C LEU A 16 -16.15 -12.14 10.82
N LYS A 17 -17.30 -12.74 11.19
CA LYS A 17 -18.08 -12.33 12.37
C LYS A 17 -17.26 -12.50 13.66
N TYR A 18 -16.55 -13.61 13.80
CA TYR A 18 -15.70 -13.88 14.95
C TYR A 18 -14.57 -12.83 15.07
N ASP A 19 -13.87 -12.52 13.97
CA ASP A 19 -12.80 -11.52 13.98
C ASP A 19 -13.34 -10.13 14.34
N TRP A 20 -14.46 -9.74 13.71
CA TRP A 20 -15.13 -8.49 14.04
C TRP A 20 -15.50 -8.40 15.51
N LEU A 21 -16.16 -9.41 16.09
CA LEU A 21 -16.57 -9.38 17.49
C LEU A 21 -15.39 -9.32 18.46
N THR A 22 -14.29 -10.00 18.12
CA THR A 22 -13.07 -10.02 18.93
C THR A 22 -12.34 -8.68 18.88
N ASN A 23 -12.28 -8.05 17.70
CA ASN A 23 -11.46 -6.86 17.45
C ASN A 23 -12.26 -5.56 17.31
N LYS A 24 -13.60 -5.57 17.48
CA LYS A 24 -14.48 -4.41 17.24
C LYS A 24 -14.02 -3.13 17.96
N ARG A 25 -13.55 -3.25 19.20
CA ARG A 25 -13.11 -2.08 19.98
C ARG A 25 -11.89 -1.44 19.32
N THR A 26 -10.91 -2.24 18.96
CA THR A 26 -9.69 -1.81 18.26
C THR A 26 -10.03 -1.18 16.91
N TYR A 27 -10.95 -1.78 16.16
CA TYR A 27 -11.40 -1.26 14.86
C TYR A 27 -12.13 0.08 14.99
N LEU A 28 -13.05 0.21 15.95
CA LEU A 28 -13.74 1.48 16.21
C LEU A 28 -12.77 2.56 16.70
N THR A 29 -11.84 2.24 17.61
CA THR A 29 -10.84 3.21 18.06
C THR A 29 -9.93 3.66 16.92
N ALA A 30 -9.55 2.75 16.03
CA ALA A 30 -8.75 3.09 14.85
C ALA A 30 -9.54 3.98 13.88
N LEU A 31 -10.82 3.69 13.66
CA LEU A 31 -11.72 4.47 12.80
C LEU A 31 -11.88 5.90 13.32
N PHE A 32 -12.26 6.07 14.59
CA PHE A 32 -12.42 7.40 15.18
C PHE A 32 -11.09 8.15 15.30
N GLY A 33 -10.01 7.46 15.65
CA GLY A 33 -8.67 8.04 15.68
C GLY A 33 -8.22 8.56 14.31
N LEU A 34 -8.46 7.77 13.25
CA LEU A 34 -8.17 8.17 11.87
C LEU A 34 -9.01 9.37 11.45
N MET A 35 -10.31 9.35 11.73
CA MET A 35 -11.20 10.48 11.43
C MET A 35 -10.72 11.77 12.13
N GLY A 36 -10.35 11.69 13.41
CA GLY A 36 -9.77 12.81 14.16
C GLY A 36 -8.46 13.31 13.56
N LEU A 37 -7.57 12.39 13.15
CA LEU A 37 -6.31 12.75 12.49
C LEU A 37 -6.56 13.48 11.17
N ILE A 38 -7.50 13.01 10.34
CA ILE A 38 -7.85 13.66 9.07
C ILE A 38 -8.40 15.06 9.32
N ILE A 39 -9.29 15.23 10.30
CA ILE A 39 -9.82 16.54 10.69
C ILE A 39 -8.67 17.49 11.07
N LEU A 40 -7.73 17.03 11.91
CA LEU A 40 -6.59 17.82 12.34
C LEU A 40 -5.68 18.21 11.17
N VAL A 41 -5.36 17.28 10.27
CA VAL A 41 -4.56 17.57 9.08
C VAL A 41 -5.24 18.63 8.22
N TYR A 42 -6.56 18.53 8.00
CA TYR A 42 -7.30 19.56 7.28
C TYR A 42 -7.26 20.92 8.00
N GLN A 43 -7.38 20.96 9.33
CA GLN A 43 -7.22 22.21 10.07
C GLN A 43 -5.84 22.81 9.83
N VAL A 44 -4.77 22.03 9.98
CA VAL A 44 -3.39 22.52 9.79
C VAL A 44 -3.21 23.10 8.39
N VAL A 45 -3.69 22.42 7.35
CA VAL A 45 -3.56 22.89 5.97
C VAL A 45 -4.40 24.15 5.72
N LEU A 46 -5.64 24.19 6.21
CA LEU A 46 -6.53 25.36 6.06
C LEU A 46 -5.98 26.58 6.79
N TYR A 47 -5.52 26.44 8.03
CA TYR A 47 -4.89 27.54 8.77
C TYR A 47 -3.57 27.99 8.14
N SER A 48 -2.76 27.07 7.62
CA SER A 48 -1.51 27.40 6.93
C SER A 48 -1.75 28.16 5.62
N ASN A 49 -2.87 27.91 4.95
CA ASN A 49 -3.21 28.53 3.67
C ASN A 49 -4.22 29.68 3.80
N ASN A 50 -4.41 30.23 5.00
CA ASN A 50 -5.36 31.32 5.28
C ASN A 50 -6.79 31.04 4.77
N GLY A 51 -7.22 29.78 4.82
CA GLY A 51 -8.53 29.35 4.37
C GLY A 51 -8.70 29.19 2.85
N TYR A 52 -7.61 29.29 2.08
CA TYR A 52 -7.64 29.02 0.64
C TYR A 52 -7.35 27.53 0.37
N LEU A 53 -8.41 26.75 0.16
CA LEU A 53 -8.30 25.34 -0.20
C LEU A 53 -9.44 24.99 -1.14
N THR A 54 -9.19 25.12 -2.44
CA THR A 54 -10.12 24.67 -3.49
C THR A 54 -9.72 23.27 -3.95
N PHE A 55 -10.67 22.42 -4.34
CA PHE A 55 -10.36 21.06 -4.80
C PHE A 55 -9.37 21.02 -5.97
N GLY A 56 -9.41 22.03 -6.84
CA GLY A 56 -8.50 22.16 -7.97
C GLY A 56 -7.02 22.35 -7.59
N THR A 57 -6.70 22.65 -6.33
CA THR A 57 -5.31 22.80 -5.88
C THR A 57 -4.55 21.48 -5.71
N GLY A 58 -5.24 20.34 -5.75
CA GLY A 58 -4.61 19.02 -5.62
C GLY A 58 -4.16 18.63 -4.20
N TYR A 59 -4.25 19.53 -3.21
CA TYR A 59 -3.89 19.21 -1.82
C TYR A 59 -4.72 18.07 -1.25
N SER A 60 -6.05 18.09 -1.46
CA SER A 60 -6.96 17.04 -0.98
C SER A 60 -6.59 15.67 -1.56
N HIS A 61 -6.23 15.63 -2.86
CA HIS A 61 -5.75 14.42 -3.55
C HIS A 61 -4.45 13.91 -2.93
N GLY A 62 -3.48 14.80 -2.72
CA GLY A 62 -2.21 14.44 -2.07
C GLY A 62 -2.40 13.88 -0.66
N ILE A 63 -3.23 14.51 0.16
CA ILE A 63 -3.53 14.06 1.53
C ILE A 63 -4.26 12.71 1.50
N PHE A 64 -5.21 12.52 0.58
CA PHE A 64 -5.93 11.27 0.42
C PHE A 64 -4.99 10.11 0.08
N ILE A 65 -4.19 10.25 -0.99
CA ILE A 65 -3.31 9.18 -1.48
C ILE A 65 -2.21 8.88 -0.47
N SER A 66 -1.55 9.91 0.07
CA SER A 66 -0.49 9.71 1.07
C SER A 66 -1.02 9.11 2.36
N GLY A 67 -2.18 9.58 2.85
CA GLY A 67 -2.85 9.03 4.02
C GLY A 67 -3.29 7.58 3.80
N TYR A 68 -3.84 7.26 2.63
CA TYR A 68 -4.23 5.90 2.27
C TYR A 68 -3.02 4.97 2.24
N PHE A 69 -1.93 5.43 1.62
CA PHE A 69 -0.70 4.66 1.51
C PHE A 69 -0.08 4.37 2.88
N ILE A 70 0.10 5.40 3.72
CA ILE A 70 0.61 5.24 5.09
C ILE A 70 -0.27 4.28 5.88
N LEU A 71 -1.59 4.44 5.77
CA LEU A 71 -2.53 3.57 6.46
C LEU A 71 -2.47 2.13 5.93
N CYS A 72 -2.30 1.92 4.63
CA CYS A 72 -2.08 0.59 4.06
C CYS A 72 -0.84 -0.07 4.68
N LEU A 73 0.27 0.65 4.78
CA LEU A 73 1.50 0.12 5.39
C LEU A 73 1.28 -0.26 6.86
N LEU A 74 0.65 0.62 7.64
CA LEU A 74 0.41 0.37 9.06
C LEU A 74 -0.60 -0.75 9.25
N TRP A 75 -1.69 -0.77 8.50
CA TRP A 75 -2.79 -1.72 8.67
C TRP A 75 -2.44 -3.11 8.15
N LEU A 76 -1.91 -3.22 6.92
CA LEU A 76 -1.48 -4.49 6.35
C LEU A 76 -0.21 -5.01 7.04
N GLY A 77 0.64 -4.10 7.54
CA GLY A 77 1.76 -4.46 8.38
C GLY A 77 1.35 -5.16 9.68
N GLN A 78 0.10 -5.00 10.13
CA GLN A 78 -0.50 -5.68 11.29
C GLN A 78 -1.31 -6.93 10.91
N SER A 79 -1.22 -7.42 9.67
CA SER A 79 -1.87 -8.67 9.27
C SER A 79 -1.33 -9.85 10.07
N PHE A 80 -2.19 -10.83 10.31
CA PHE A 80 -1.86 -12.04 11.09
C PHE A 80 -1.30 -11.76 12.48
N LEU A 81 -1.81 -10.73 13.16
CA LEU A 81 -1.45 -10.37 14.54
C LEU A 81 -1.55 -11.55 15.51
N ALA A 82 -2.56 -12.42 15.32
CA ALA A 82 -2.77 -13.61 16.13
C ALA A 82 -1.57 -14.57 16.08
N LEU A 83 -0.80 -14.62 14.98
CA LEU A 83 0.36 -15.50 14.82
C LEU A 83 1.64 -14.97 15.46
N ARG A 84 1.63 -13.75 16.01
CA ARG A 84 2.82 -13.15 16.63
C ARG A 84 3.08 -13.64 18.04
N ASN A 85 2.02 -13.91 18.80
CA ASN A 85 2.11 -14.44 20.16
C ASN A 85 1.85 -15.96 20.12
N PRO A 86 2.72 -16.82 20.70
CA PRO A 86 2.51 -18.27 20.69
C PRO A 86 1.15 -18.69 21.27
N GLN A 87 0.61 -17.99 22.26
CA GLN A 87 -0.68 -18.33 22.87
C GLN A 87 -1.86 -18.03 21.93
N ASN A 88 -1.84 -16.87 21.29
CA ASN A 88 -2.86 -16.50 20.30
C ASN A 88 -2.73 -17.34 19.04
N ALA A 89 -1.49 -17.72 18.66
CA ALA A 89 -1.22 -18.56 17.52
C ALA A 89 -1.84 -19.94 17.69
N LYS A 90 -1.67 -20.57 18.87
CA LYS A 90 -2.34 -21.85 19.19
C LYS A 90 -3.86 -21.73 19.03
N THR A 91 -4.46 -20.72 19.64
CA THR A 91 -5.92 -20.51 19.59
C THR A 91 -6.40 -20.31 18.14
N TYR A 92 -5.70 -19.46 17.38
CA TYR A 92 -6.02 -19.17 15.98
C TYR A 92 -5.85 -20.40 15.08
N LEU A 93 -4.80 -21.19 15.29
CA LEU A 93 -4.54 -22.40 14.51
C LEU A 93 -5.54 -23.51 14.83
N MET A 94 -6.02 -23.59 16.07
CA MET A 94 -7.05 -24.55 16.50
C MET A 94 -8.47 -24.23 16.01
N LEU A 95 -8.73 -23.02 15.47
CA LEU A 95 -10.03 -22.71 14.88
C LEU A 95 -10.38 -23.71 13.77
N PRO A 96 -11.62 -24.26 13.75
CA PRO A 96 -12.07 -25.28 12.81
C PRO A 96 -12.35 -24.68 11.42
N ALA A 97 -11.32 -24.13 10.80
CA ALA A 97 -11.33 -23.47 9.52
C ALA A 97 -10.11 -23.89 8.69
N SER A 98 -10.28 -23.93 7.37
CA SER A 98 -9.18 -24.23 6.47
C SER A 98 -8.15 -23.09 6.42
N THR A 99 -6.93 -23.37 5.97
CA THR A 99 -5.89 -22.36 5.80
C THR A 99 -6.31 -21.25 4.85
N ALA A 100 -6.97 -21.63 3.75
CA ALA A 100 -7.49 -20.71 2.75
C ALA A 100 -8.59 -19.81 3.33
N GLU A 101 -9.51 -20.36 4.14
CA GLU A 101 -10.56 -19.55 4.80
C GLU A 101 -9.94 -18.50 5.73
N LYS A 102 -8.93 -18.89 6.53
CA LYS A 102 -8.20 -17.99 7.43
C LYS A 102 -7.48 -16.88 6.66
N TYR A 103 -6.80 -17.24 5.57
CA TYR A 103 -6.10 -16.30 4.70
C TYR A 103 -7.07 -15.31 4.03
N LEU A 104 -8.16 -15.81 3.44
CA LEU A 104 -9.18 -14.99 2.80
C LEU A 104 -9.89 -14.06 3.79
N THR A 105 -10.14 -14.52 5.02
CA THR A 105 -10.74 -13.70 6.08
C THR A 105 -9.87 -12.47 6.37
N GLU A 106 -8.57 -12.67 6.58
CA GLU A 106 -7.62 -11.57 6.79
C GLU A 106 -7.55 -10.66 5.54
N LEU A 107 -7.54 -11.23 4.33
CA LEU A 107 -7.47 -10.44 3.09
C LEU A 107 -8.71 -9.55 2.91
N LEU A 108 -9.90 -10.12 3.13
CA LEU A 108 -11.18 -9.41 3.08
C LEU A 108 -11.22 -8.27 4.09
N ILE A 109 -10.81 -8.50 5.34
CA ILE A 109 -10.86 -7.47 6.40
C ILE A 109 -9.80 -6.40 6.18
N LYS A 110 -8.55 -6.81 5.92
CA LYS A 110 -7.41 -5.89 5.93
C LYS A 110 -7.23 -5.14 4.62
N MET A 111 -7.54 -5.75 3.49
CA MET A 111 -7.31 -5.13 2.18
C MET A 111 -8.59 -4.56 1.61
N ILE A 112 -9.61 -5.39 1.42
CA ILE A 112 -10.90 -4.95 0.86
C ILE A 112 -11.63 -4.04 1.85
N GLY A 113 -11.63 -4.40 3.14
CA GLY A 113 -12.19 -3.57 4.20
C GLY A 113 -11.55 -2.18 4.23
N LEU A 114 -10.22 -2.11 4.16
CA LEU A 114 -9.51 -0.83 4.14
C LEU A 114 -9.83 0.00 2.89
N PHE A 115 -9.86 -0.63 1.71
CA PHE A 115 -10.18 0.01 0.44
C PHE A 115 -11.56 0.66 0.44
N VAL A 116 -12.55 0.04 1.08
CA VAL A 116 -13.92 0.59 1.16
C VAL A 116 -14.06 1.59 2.32
N ILE A 117 -13.50 1.29 3.48
CA ILE A 117 -13.71 2.06 4.70
C ILE A 117 -12.94 3.39 4.66
N TYR A 118 -11.70 3.40 4.15
CA TYR A 118 -10.89 4.61 4.17
C TYR A 118 -11.50 5.77 3.38
N PRO A 119 -11.97 5.61 2.12
CA PRO A 119 -12.64 6.68 1.39
C PRO A 119 -13.82 7.28 2.11
N VAL A 120 -14.65 6.44 2.74
CA VAL A 120 -15.80 6.87 3.53
C VAL A 120 -15.35 7.71 4.73
N ILE A 121 -14.38 7.23 5.51
CA ILE A 121 -13.89 7.99 6.69
C ILE A 121 -13.23 9.30 6.24
N PHE A 122 -12.44 9.26 5.17
CA PHE A 122 -11.78 10.45 4.66
C PHE A 122 -12.78 11.50 4.23
N TRP A 123 -13.82 11.12 3.49
CA TRP A 123 -14.88 12.02 3.07
C TRP A 123 -15.60 12.66 4.27
N ILE A 124 -15.97 11.86 5.28
CA ILE A 124 -16.60 12.38 6.50
C ILE A 124 -15.64 13.33 7.23
N GLY A 125 -14.40 12.89 7.50
CA GLY A 125 -13.41 13.65 8.25
C GLY A 125 -13.02 14.97 7.57
N ALA A 126 -12.86 14.96 6.25
CA ALA A 126 -12.54 16.16 5.48
C ALA A 126 -13.69 17.18 5.53
N ASN A 127 -14.93 16.75 5.30
CA ASN A 127 -16.09 17.64 5.34
C ASN A 127 -16.37 18.18 6.75
N VAL A 128 -16.19 17.36 7.79
CA VAL A 128 -16.25 17.83 9.18
C VAL A 128 -15.13 18.85 9.45
N GLY A 129 -13.92 18.60 8.96
CA GLY A 129 -12.80 19.54 9.06
C GLY A 129 -13.11 20.88 8.37
N LEU A 130 -13.60 20.85 7.13
CA LEU A 130 -14.02 22.06 6.41
C LEU A 130 -15.12 22.81 7.16
N GLY A 131 -16.13 22.11 7.68
CA GLY A 131 -17.20 22.71 8.48
C GLY A 131 -16.71 23.36 9.78
N LEU A 132 -15.79 22.69 10.51
CA LEU A 132 -15.17 23.27 11.70
C LEU A 132 -14.37 24.53 11.36
N PHE A 133 -13.61 24.52 10.26
CA PHE A 133 -12.87 25.68 9.81
C PHE A 133 -13.79 26.82 9.37
N GLN A 134 -14.95 26.53 8.77
CA GLN A 134 -15.93 27.55 8.43
C GLN A 134 -16.45 28.27 9.69
N VAL A 135 -16.71 27.52 10.76
CA VAL A 135 -17.20 28.08 12.04
C VAL A 135 -16.13 28.87 12.77
N PHE A 136 -14.91 28.33 12.89
CA PHE A 136 -13.85 28.94 13.71
C PHE A 136 -12.88 29.82 12.91
N GLY A 137 -12.66 29.52 11.64
CA GLY A 137 -11.74 30.24 10.76
C GLY A 137 -12.26 31.63 10.38
N THR A 138 -13.56 31.83 10.31
CA THR A 138 -14.18 33.16 10.07
C THR A 138 -13.91 34.17 11.20
N LEU A 139 -13.54 33.69 12.40
CA LEU A 139 -13.08 34.56 13.49
C LEU A 139 -11.70 35.17 13.22
N LEU A 140 -10.87 34.49 12.42
CA LEU A 140 -9.47 34.85 12.17
C LEU A 140 -9.25 35.40 10.76
N PHE A 141 -10.05 34.98 9.78
CA PHE A 141 -9.90 35.32 8.37
C PHE A 141 -11.18 35.92 7.79
N LYS A 142 -11.06 37.03 7.03
CA LYS A 142 -12.21 37.75 6.47
C LYS A 142 -12.77 37.15 5.18
N ASN A 143 -11.95 36.45 4.40
CA ASN A 143 -12.33 35.88 3.10
C ASN A 143 -12.03 34.38 3.13
N VAL A 144 -13.05 33.58 3.48
CA VAL A 144 -12.94 32.13 3.53
C VAL A 144 -13.81 31.56 2.41
N THR A 145 -13.18 31.00 1.38
CA THR A 145 -13.86 30.27 0.30
C THR A 145 -13.62 28.79 0.51
N LEU A 146 -14.67 28.04 0.82
CA LEU A 146 -14.60 26.61 1.05
C LEU A 146 -15.56 25.90 0.09
N ASP A 147 -15.03 24.91 -0.60
CA ASP A 147 -15.83 23.95 -1.35
C ASP A 147 -15.87 22.65 -0.53
N PHE A 148 -17.07 22.08 -0.33
CA PHE A 148 -17.23 20.78 0.32
C PHE A 148 -16.96 19.63 -0.65
N ILE A 149 -16.41 18.52 -0.15
CA ILE A 149 -16.10 17.37 -1.01
C ILE A 149 -17.40 16.66 -1.40
N GLY A 150 -17.71 16.60 -2.70
CA GLY A 150 -18.80 15.77 -3.20
C GLY A 150 -18.48 14.27 -3.07
N ILE A 151 -19.50 13.44 -2.88
CA ILE A 151 -19.36 11.96 -2.86
C ILE A 151 -18.96 11.44 -4.24
N TRP A 152 -19.34 12.15 -5.31
CA TRP A 152 -19.16 11.69 -6.70
C TRP A 152 -17.84 12.14 -7.34
N ASP A 153 -17.12 13.06 -6.71
CA ASP A 153 -15.79 13.51 -7.14
C ASP A 153 -14.70 12.44 -6.88
N TRP A 154 -15.09 11.28 -6.33
CA TRP A 154 -14.20 10.16 -5.97
C TRP A 154 -13.52 9.51 -7.18
N LYS A 155 -14.07 9.65 -8.39
CA LYS A 155 -13.45 9.10 -9.61
C LYS A 155 -12.08 9.73 -9.88
N GLU A 156 -11.89 10.99 -9.48
CA GLU A 156 -10.65 11.73 -9.69
C GLU A 156 -9.55 11.33 -8.69
N PHE A 157 -9.93 10.79 -7.52
CA PHE A 157 -8.97 10.39 -6.49
C PHE A 157 -8.16 9.13 -6.84
N TRP A 158 -8.72 8.24 -7.66
CA TRP A 158 -8.10 6.94 -7.97
C TRP A 158 -7.40 6.90 -9.32
N LEU A 159 -7.82 7.74 -10.27
CA LEU A 159 -7.32 7.72 -11.64
C LEU A 159 -6.61 9.05 -11.93
N ILE A 160 -5.29 8.98 -12.07
CA ILE A 160 -4.51 10.13 -12.54
C ILE A 160 -4.86 10.35 -14.02
N GLN A 161 -5.78 11.28 -14.27
CA GLN A 161 -6.55 11.33 -15.51
C GLN A 161 -5.79 11.84 -16.74
N ASN A 162 -4.65 12.53 -16.57
CA ASN A 162 -3.98 13.24 -17.66
C ASN A 162 -2.52 12.86 -17.81
N PHE A 163 -2.33 11.80 -18.55
CA PHE A 163 -1.02 11.28 -18.86
C PHE A 163 -1.20 10.57 -20.24
N GLY A 164 -0.77 11.20 -21.34
CA GLY A 164 -0.91 10.75 -22.75
C GLY A 164 -0.40 9.33 -23.12
N GLU A 165 -0.19 9.02 -24.40
CA GLU A 165 -0.09 7.61 -24.88
C GLU A 165 1.11 6.78 -24.33
N GLN A 166 2.29 7.37 -24.12
CA GLN A 166 3.42 6.70 -23.43
C GLN A 166 3.15 6.36 -21.96
N LEU A 167 2.06 6.88 -21.39
CA LEU A 167 1.87 6.86 -19.95
C LEU A 167 1.04 5.71 -19.42
N LEU A 168 0.44 4.85 -20.25
CA LEU A 168 -0.19 3.64 -19.74
C LEU A 168 0.83 2.78 -18.98
N PHE A 169 2.02 2.54 -19.57
CA PHE A 169 3.07 1.77 -18.90
C PHE A 169 3.59 2.48 -17.65
N ILE A 170 3.80 3.79 -17.70
CA ILE A 170 4.24 4.57 -16.53
C ILE A 170 3.19 4.51 -15.42
N GLN A 171 1.91 4.65 -15.73
CA GLN A 171 0.80 4.49 -14.79
C GLN A 171 0.79 3.08 -14.19
N LEU A 172 0.97 2.04 -15.00
CA LEU A 172 1.06 0.66 -14.51
C LEU A 172 2.28 0.42 -13.62
N ILE A 173 3.41 1.08 -13.89
CA ILE A 173 4.58 1.04 -12.99
C ILE A 173 4.23 1.73 -11.67
N LEU A 174 3.70 2.95 -11.71
CA LEU A 174 3.36 3.70 -10.50
C LEU A 174 2.32 2.97 -9.65
N LEU A 175 1.25 2.47 -10.27
CA LEU A 175 0.22 1.66 -9.62
C LEU A 175 0.80 0.34 -9.10
N GLY A 176 1.66 -0.29 -9.88
CA GLY A 176 2.36 -1.52 -9.50
C GLY A 176 3.26 -1.30 -8.27
N LEU A 177 4.05 -0.22 -8.24
CA LEU A 177 4.88 0.15 -7.09
C LEU A 177 4.03 0.49 -5.87
N PHE A 178 2.92 1.20 -6.09
CA PHE A 178 1.95 1.52 -5.05
C PHE A 178 1.32 0.26 -4.44
N ALA A 179 1.07 -0.78 -5.25
CA ALA A 179 0.54 -2.07 -4.80
C ALA A 179 1.63 -3.00 -4.21
N LEU A 180 2.87 -2.89 -4.70
CA LEU A 180 3.99 -3.74 -4.33
C LEU A 180 4.38 -3.58 -2.86
N ILE A 181 4.44 -2.34 -2.36
CA ILE A 181 4.86 -2.11 -0.98
C ILE A 181 3.83 -2.71 0.01
N PRO A 182 2.52 -2.46 -0.12
CA PRO A 182 1.47 -3.17 0.62
C PRO A 182 1.52 -4.70 0.51
N SER A 183 1.73 -5.26 -0.69
CA SER A 183 1.79 -6.72 -0.88
C SER A 183 3.00 -7.34 -0.19
N LEU A 184 4.14 -6.65 -0.23
CA LEU A 184 5.34 -7.05 0.48
C LEU A 184 5.18 -6.94 2.00
N MET A 185 4.52 -5.89 2.51
CA MET A 185 4.17 -5.78 3.94
C MET A 185 3.27 -6.93 4.39
N TRP A 186 2.30 -7.32 3.55
CA TRP A 186 1.44 -8.46 3.79
C TRP A 186 2.24 -9.76 3.93
N ALA A 187 3.12 -10.07 2.97
CA ALA A 187 3.98 -11.25 3.03
C ALA A 187 4.95 -11.20 4.23
N GLY A 188 5.58 -10.05 4.45
CA GLY A 188 6.50 -9.81 5.54
C GLY A 188 5.85 -9.99 6.92
N SER A 189 4.54 -9.70 7.06
CA SER A 189 3.83 -9.86 8.33
C SER A 189 3.84 -11.33 8.83
N LEU A 190 3.88 -12.28 7.91
CA LEU A 190 4.01 -13.71 8.22
C LEU A 190 5.45 -14.13 8.44
N ILE A 191 6.40 -13.60 7.67
CA ILE A 191 7.82 -13.96 7.74
C ILE A 191 8.48 -13.37 8.99
N PHE A 192 8.36 -12.06 9.18
CA PHE A 192 9.06 -11.30 10.22
C PHE A 192 8.22 -11.04 11.49
N LYS A 193 6.94 -11.47 11.50
CA LYS A 193 6.02 -11.38 12.65
C LYS A 193 5.95 -9.95 13.22
N LYS A 194 6.37 -9.75 14.47
CA LYS A 194 6.33 -8.47 15.21
C LYS A 194 7.25 -7.41 14.60
N TYR A 195 8.36 -7.82 14.00
CA TYR A 195 9.39 -6.92 13.51
C TYR A 195 9.25 -6.62 12.02
N ASN A 196 8.09 -6.92 11.43
CA ASN A 196 7.80 -6.72 10.01
C ASN A 196 8.12 -5.29 9.53
N PHE A 197 7.65 -4.29 10.27
CA PHE A 197 7.83 -2.89 9.93
C PHE A 197 9.31 -2.46 9.89
N LEU A 198 10.16 -3.08 10.71
CA LEU A 198 11.60 -2.78 10.75
C LEU A 198 12.37 -3.57 9.70
N TRP A 199 12.12 -4.88 9.59
CA TRP A 199 12.92 -5.76 8.72
C TRP A 199 12.59 -5.60 7.25
N MET A 200 11.34 -5.33 6.88
CA MET A 200 10.98 -5.24 5.47
C MET A 200 11.71 -4.12 4.72
N PRO A 201 11.79 -2.87 5.23
CA PRO A 201 12.61 -1.84 4.59
C PRO A 201 14.09 -2.23 4.49
N ILE A 202 14.64 -2.86 5.54
CA ILE A 202 16.05 -3.33 5.54
C ILE A 202 16.27 -4.37 4.44
N VAL A 203 15.37 -5.35 4.32
CA VAL A 203 15.43 -6.39 3.28
C VAL A 203 15.31 -5.78 1.89
N LEU A 204 14.46 -4.77 1.70
CA LEU A 204 14.35 -4.05 0.43
C LEU A 204 15.63 -3.31 0.06
N VAL A 205 16.26 -2.62 1.02
CA VAL A 205 17.55 -1.95 0.81
C VAL A 205 18.65 -2.96 0.48
N LEU A 206 18.73 -4.06 1.23
CA LEU A 206 19.70 -5.13 0.97
C LEU A 206 19.48 -5.80 -0.39
N ALA A 207 18.22 -6.02 -0.79
CA ALA A 207 17.88 -6.55 -2.10
C ALA A 207 18.30 -5.58 -3.22
N TRP A 208 18.03 -4.28 -3.06
CA TRP A 208 18.43 -3.25 -4.01
C TRP A 208 19.97 -3.16 -4.15
N LEU A 209 20.70 -3.19 -3.02
CA LEU A 209 22.16 -3.22 -3.02
C LEU A 209 22.69 -4.49 -3.70
N GLY A 210 22.10 -5.64 -3.42
CA GLY A 210 22.43 -6.91 -4.06
C GLY A 210 22.23 -6.86 -5.58
N LEU A 211 21.08 -6.37 -6.05
CA LEU A 211 20.80 -6.18 -7.47
C LEU A 211 21.79 -5.23 -8.12
N SER A 212 22.06 -4.09 -7.49
CA SER A 212 23.04 -3.11 -8.00
C SER A 212 24.44 -3.72 -8.08
N ALA A 213 24.87 -4.46 -7.06
CA ALA A 213 26.14 -5.17 -7.06
C ALA A 213 26.21 -6.22 -8.19
N THR A 214 25.14 -6.98 -8.43
CA THR A 214 25.09 -7.94 -9.55
C THR A 214 25.17 -7.25 -10.91
N THR A 215 24.53 -6.10 -11.10
CA THR A 215 24.64 -5.34 -12.36
C THR A 215 26.06 -4.84 -12.61
N ILE A 216 26.75 -4.37 -11.57
CA ILE A 216 28.15 -3.94 -11.65
C ILE A 216 29.06 -5.13 -11.96
N ALA A 217 28.86 -6.26 -11.27
CA ALA A 217 29.64 -7.48 -11.48
C ALA A 217 29.46 -8.04 -12.90
N LEU A 218 28.21 -8.08 -13.41
CA LEU A 218 27.93 -8.51 -14.78
C LEU A 218 28.55 -7.57 -15.81
N SER A 219 28.48 -6.25 -15.59
CA SER A 219 29.14 -5.27 -16.45
C SER A 219 30.65 -5.50 -16.50
N TRP A 220 31.27 -5.81 -15.35
CA TRP A 220 32.69 -6.12 -15.27
C TRP A 220 33.07 -7.40 -16.02
N ILE A 221 32.29 -8.47 -15.87
CA ILE A 221 32.50 -9.75 -16.56
C ILE A 221 32.35 -9.60 -18.07
N MET A 222 31.33 -8.86 -18.53
CA MET A 222 31.02 -8.75 -19.96
C MET A 222 32.01 -7.85 -20.72
N ARG A 223 32.55 -6.81 -20.08
CA ARG A 223 33.52 -5.90 -20.70
C ARG A 223 34.64 -5.50 -19.72
N PRO A 224 35.60 -6.41 -19.45
CA PRO A 224 36.64 -6.18 -18.45
C PRO A 224 37.59 -5.02 -18.77
N GLY A 225 37.64 -4.55 -20.03
CA GLY A 225 38.58 -3.51 -20.51
C GLY A 225 38.09 -2.06 -20.51
N LEU A 226 36.79 -1.79 -20.25
CA LEU A 226 36.23 -0.42 -20.38
C LEU A 226 36.40 0.46 -19.12
N LEU A 227 36.91 -0.07 -18.01
CA LEU A 227 37.10 0.70 -16.77
C LEU A 227 38.24 1.73 -16.83
N ARG A 228 39.03 1.75 -17.92
CA ARG A 228 40.09 2.74 -18.13
C ARG A 228 40.09 3.21 -19.57
N VAL A 229 39.27 4.21 -19.88
CA VAL A 229 39.46 5.02 -21.08
C VAL A 229 40.08 6.34 -20.60
N ASN A 230 41.35 6.57 -20.95
CA ASN A 230 42.11 7.77 -20.57
C ASN A 230 42.26 8.05 -19.06
N GLY A 231 42.24 7.02 -18.20
CA GLY A 231 42.38 7.19 -16.75
C GLY A 231 41.11 7.66 -16.04
N GLU A 232 40.04 7.94 -16.78
CA GLU A 232 38.71 8.23 -16.23
C GLU A 232 37.84 6.97 -16.27
N LEU A 233 37.11 6.73 -15.17
CA LEU A 233 36.12 5.66 -15.07
C LEU A 233 34.90 6.02 -15.91
N SER A 234 34.92 5.67 -17.20
CA SER A 234 33.74 5.83 -18.06
C SER A 234 32.81 4.62 -17.93
N PHE A 235 31.77 4.78 -17.12
CA PHE A 235 30.66 3.84 -17.12
C PHE A 235 29.76 4.16 -18.32
N GLN A 236 29.93 3.45 -19.44
CA GLN A 236 28.90 3.43 -20.47
C GLN A 236 27.68 2.72 -19.87
N MET A 237 26.70 3.51 -19.41
CA MET A 237 25.40 2.98 -19.04
C MET A 237 24.79 2.30 -20.27
N LEU A 238 24.12 1.15 -20.07
CA LEU A 238 23.35 0.52 -21.13
C LEU A 238 22.40 1.57 -21.72
N ASN A 239 22.33 1.65 -23.05
CA ASN A 239 21.35 2.50 -23.70
C ASN A 239 19.95 1.94 -23.40
N PHE A 240 19.25 2.55 -22.46
CA PHE A 240 17.97 2.08 -21.96
C PHE A 240 16.84 2.22 -22.97
N ASP A 241 17.05 2.99 -24.04
CA ASP A 241 16.02 3.31 -25.03
C ASP A 241 15.84 2.22 -26.10
N GLN A 242 16.71 1.20 -26.14
CA GLN A 242 16.66 0.12 -27.13
C GLN A 242 16.91 -1.26 -26.50
N PRO A 243 16.24 -2.33 -26.98
CA PRO A 243 15.24 -2.34 -28.04
C PRO A 243 13.87 -1.81 -27.56
N GLN A 244 13.04 -1.33 -28.50
CA GLN A 244 11.67 -0.88 -28.24
C GLN A 244 10.67 -1.99 -28.60
N ILE A 245 9.64 -2.21 -27.76
CA ILE A 245 8.55 -3.17 -28.07
C ILE A 245 7.42 -2.46 -28.81
N PHE A 246 7.08 -1.26 -28.35
CA PHE A 246 6.06 -0.39 -28.91
C PHE A 246 6.71 0.94 -29.33
N PRO A 247 6.08 1.73 -30.21
CA PRO A 247 6.52 3.09 -30.47
C PRO A 247 6.74 3.78 -29.13
N GLU A 248 7.91 4.41 -28.96
CA GLU A 248 8.16 5.25 -27.80
C GLU A 248 8.19 4.52 -26.44
N THR A 249 8.15 3.18 -26.39
CA THR A 249 8.24 2.39 -25.14
C THR A 249 9.41 1.41 -25.19
N PRO A 250 10.50 1.68 -24.45
CA PRO A 250 11.62 0.76 -24.33
C PRO A 250 11.21 -0.58 -23.70
N LEU A 251 11.84 -1.68 -24.15
CA LEU A 251 11.62 -3.04 -23.64
C LEU A 251 11.79 -3.12 -22.12
N LEU A 252 12.75 -2.37 -21.56
CA LEU A 252 12.99 -2.35 -20.13
C LEU A 252 11.77 -1.88 -19.33
N ILE A 253 11.03 -0.87 -19.82
CA ILE A 253 9.83 -0.35 -19.14
C ILE A 253 8.75 -1.44 -19.14
N GLY A 254 8.52 -2.08 -20.29
CA GLY A 254 7.56 -3.18 -20.40
C GLY A 254 7.90 -4.37 -19.49
N MET A 255 9.17 -4.77 -19.45
CA MET A 255 9.64 -5.81 -18.53
C MET A 255 9.48 -5.40 -17.07
N SER A 256 9.77 -4.14 -16.73
CA SER A 256 9.61 -3.62 -15.36
C SER A 256 8.17 -3.70 -14.88
N VAL A 257 7.20 -3.35 -15.73
CA VAL A 257 5.76 -3.53 -15.43
C VAL A 257 5.47 -4.99 -15.11
N LEU A 258 5.89 -5.93 -15.98
CA LEU A 258 5.65 -7.35 -15.78
C LEU A 258 6.24 -7.84 -14.45
N TRP A 259 7.51 -7.51 -14.17
CA TRP A 259 8.19 -7.94 -12.95
C TRP A 259 7.56 -7.37 -11.67
N ILE A 260 7.16 -6.09 -11.69
CA ILE A 260 6.49 -5.46 -10.55
C ILE A 260 5.17 -6.17 -10.24
N TRP A 261 4.32 -6.38 -11.25
CA TRP A 261 3.03 -7.03 -11.05
C TRP A 261 3.17 -8.51 -10.70
N LEU A 262 4.16 -9.20 -11.26
CA LEU A 262 4.50 -10.56 -10.86
C LEU A 262 4.91 -10.61 -9.38
N ALA A 263 5.75 -9.67 -8.93
CA ALA A 263 6.17 -9.58 -7.53
C ALA A 263 4.99 -9.29 -6.58
N VAL A 264 4.03 -8.45 -6.99
CA VAL A 264 2.77 -8.22 -6.25
C VAL A 264 2.02 -9.53 -6.06
N ILE A 265 1.78 -10.28 -7.13
CA ILE A 265 1.04 -11.56 -7.09
C ILE A 265 1.80 -12.59 -6.26
N LEU A 266 3.09 -12.75 -6.51
CA LEU A 266 3.94 -13.70 -5.79
C LEU A 266 3.98 -13.41 -4.28
N SER A 267 3.95 -12.14 -3.87
CA SER A 267 3.91 -11.79 -2.44
C SER A 267 2.70 -12.41 -1.74
N TYR A 268 1.52 -12.38 -2.37
CA TYR A 268 0.32 -13.01 -1.82
C TYR A 268 0.40 -14.53 -1.82
N VAL A 269 0.95 -15.13 -2.87
CA VAL A 269 1.14 -16.59 -2.97
C VAL A 269 2.12 -17.09 -1.92
N VAL A 270 3.26 -16.43 -1.75
CA VAL A 270 4.27 -16.74 -0.72
C VAL A 270 3.65 -16.61 0.67
N ALA A 271 2.86 -15.57 0.91
CA ALA A 271 2.14 -15.40 2.17
C ALA A 271 1.21 -16.59 2.46
N TYR A 272 0.47 -17.07 1.44
CA TYR A 272 -0.40 -18.23 1.59
C TYR A 272 0.38 -19.50 1.95
N PHE A 273 1.45 -19.83 1.21
CA PHE A 273 2.26 -21.00 1.52
C PHE A 273 2.94 -20.90 2.88
N LYS A 274 3.41 -19.70 3.26
CA LYS A 274 4.02 -19.51 4.58
C LYS A 274 3.02 -19.68 5.72
N LEU A 275 1.75 -19.37 5.48
CA LEU A 275 0.69 -19.67 6.43
C LEU A 275 0.46 -21.18 6.54
N THR A 276 0.45 -21.91 5.41
CA THR A 276 0.28 -23.38 5.41
C THR A 276 1.40 -24.10 6.17
N GLU A 277 2.66 -23.69 6.00
CA GLU A 277 3.80 -24.26 6.73
C GLU A 277 3.65 -24.13 8.25
N LYS A 278 3.01 -23.06 8.74
CA LYS A 278 2.81 -22.84 10.18
C LYS A 278 1.68 -23.69 10.79
N GLN A 279 0.86 -24.34 9.97
CA GLN A 279 -0.24 -25.18 10.45
C GLN A 279 0.15 -26.65 10.63
N VAL A 280 1.24 -27.07 9.98
CA VAL A 280 1.85 -28.40 10.12
C VAL A 280 2.68 -28.46 11.39
#